data_AF-A0A8T9QBM6-F1
#
_entry.id   AF-A0A8T9QBM6-F1
#
_cell.length_a   1.000
_cell.length_b   1.000
_cell.length_c   1.000
_cell.angle_alpha   90.00
_cell.angle_beta   90.00
_cell.angle_gamma   90.00
#
_symmetry.space_group_name_H-M   'P 1'
#
loop_
_entity.id
_entity.type
_entity.pdbx_description
1 polymer ?
#
loop_
_entity_poly.entity_id
_entity_poly.type
_entity_poly.pdbx_seq_one_letter_code
_entity_poly.pdbx_strand_id
1 'polypeptide(L)'
;MVKTAKLTRDQVQHTVAQEERSFAQSVLTEAGQQQQLAVQLRLAQHADSVAQQRYNIARSTYLLGRISLTDLSLASQAKDGARRSYIAALRAGWVAYYRLRALTLYDFEKQQPLAAQ
;
A
#
# COMPACT_ATOMS: atom_id res chain seq x y z
N MET A 1 30.26 28.59 -31.34
CA MET A 1 28.81 28.30 -31.32
C MET A 1 28.49 26.83 -31.64
N VAL A 2 28.98 26.25 -32.75
CA VAL A 2 28.72 24.83 -33.10
C VAL A 2 29.25 23.84 -32.05
N LYS A 3 30.45 24.05 -31.50
CA LYS A 3 31.03 23.18 -30.46
C LYS A 3 30.22 23.21 -29.15
N THR A 4 29.73 24.38 -28.76
CA THR A 4 28.84 24.57 -27.60
C THR A 4 27.50 23.88 -27.79
N ALA A 5 26.88 23.99 -28.97
CA ALA A 5 25.63 23.32 -29.29
C ALA A 5 25.76 21.78 -29.26
N LYS A 6 26.89 21.22 -29.72
CA LYS A 6 27.19 19.79 -29.61
C LYS A 6 27.32 19.34 -28.15
N LEU A 7 28.10 20.07 -27.35
CA LEU A 7 28.22 19.81 -25.90
C LEU A 7 26.86 19.85 -25.18
N THR A 8 26.00 20.83 -25.49
CA THR A 8 24.65 20.89 -24.93
C THR A 8 23.80 19.70 -25.34
N ARG A 9 23.87 19.28 -26.62
CA ARG A 9 23.16 18.08 -27.09
C ARG A 9 23.63 16.83 -26.37
N ASP A 10 24.95 16.63 -26.26
CA ASP A 10 25.54 15.45 -25.61
C ASP A 10 25.14 15.42 -24.12
N GLN A 11 25.18 16.57 -23.44
CA GLN A 11 24.70 16.73 -22.06
C GLN A 11 23.23 16.31 -21.93
N VAL A 12 22.36 16.82 -22.80
CA VAL A 12 20.93 16.49 -22.80
C VAL A 12 20.71 14.99 -23.02
N GLN A 13 21.43 14.38 -23.96
CA GLN A 13 21.34 12.93 -24.21
C GLN A 13 21.74 12.10 -22.99
N HIS A 14 22.82 12.50 -22.30
CA HIS A 14 23.24 11.84 -21.06
C HIS A 14 22.20 11.99 -19.94
N THR A 15 21.63 13.19 -19.79
CA THR A 15 20.57 13.45 -18.81
C THR A 15 19.33 12.58 -19.07
N VAL A 16 18.83 12.55 -20.31
CA VAL A 16 17.67 11.71 -20.67
C VAL A 16 17.94 10.23 -20.39
N ALA A 17 19.10 9.72 -20.81
CA ALA A 17 19.47 8.32 -20.56
C ALA A 17 19.62 7.99 -19.07
N GLN A 18 19.93 8.98 -18.22
CA GLN A 18 19.97 8.81 -16.78
C GLN A 18 18.55 8.82 -16.19
N GLU A 19 17.69 9.73 -16.65
CA GLU A 19 16.28 9.81 -16.25
C GLU A 19 15.52 8.53 -16.58
N GLU A 20 15.71 7.96 -17.78
CA GLU A 20 15.10 6.69 -18.19
C GLU A 20 15.49 5.53 -17.26
N ARG A 21 16.77 5.44 -16.89
CA ARG A 21 17.28 4.43 -15.94
C ARG A 21 16.70 4.62 -14.55
N SER A 22 16.67 5.86 -14.06
CA SER A 22 16.08 6.19 -12.76
C SER A 22 14.58 5.91 -12.72
N PHE A 23 13.87 6.18 -13.82
CA PHE A 23 12.45 5.86 -13.97
C PHE A 23 12.22 4.35 -13.95
N ALA A 24 12.94 3.57 -14.76
CA ALA A 24 12.82 2.11 -14.81
C ALA A 24 13.07 1.48 -13.43
N GLN A 25 14.10 1.94 -12.72
CA GLN A 25 14.39 1.48 -11.36
C GLN A 25 13.25 1.82 -10.39
N SER A 26 12.65 3.00 -10.51
CA SER A 26 11.52 3.40 -9.68
C SER A 26 10.30 2.48 -9.90
N VAL A 27 9.99 2.16 -11.17
CA VAL A 27 8.90 1.23 -11.51
C VAL A 27 9.13 -0.16 -10.94
N LEU A 28 10.34 -0.72 -11.11
CA LEU A 28 10.70 -2.03 -10.57
C LEU A 28 10.61 -2.06 -9.04
N THR A 29 11.02 -0.99 -8.38
CA THR A 29 10.96 -0.87 -6.92
C THR A 29 9.52 -0.83 -6.42
N GLU A 30 8.64 -0.09 -7.08
CA GLU A 30 7.20 -0.03 -6.75
C GLU A 30 6.50 -1.36 -7.04
N ALA A 31 6.86 -2.03 -8.13
CA ALA A 31 6.34 -3.37 -8.46
C ALA A 31 6.78 -4.43 -7.44
N GLY A 32 8.05 -4.39 -7.01
CA GLY A 32 8.58 -5.32 -6.01
C GLY A 32 7.90 -5.23 -4.64
N GLN A 33 7.37 -4.06 -4.28
CA GLN A 33 6.67 -3.85 -2.99
C GLN A 33 5.25 -4.44 -2.95
N GLN A 34 4.65 -4.76 -4.10
CA GLN A 34 3.26 -5.24 -4.18
C GLN A 34 3.02 -6.51 -3.36
N GLN A 35 3.95 -7.46 -3.42
CA GLN A 35 3.84 -8.70 -2.65
C GLN A 35 3.82 -8.44 -1.14
N GLN A 36 4.68 -7.55 -0.66
CA GLN A 36 4.76 -7.21 0.76
C GLN A 36 3.46 -6.53 1.23
N LEU A 37 2.93 -5.58 0.46
CA LEU A 37 1.66 -4.92 0.76
C LEU A 37 0.49 -5.91 0.82
N ALA A 38 0.46 -6.89 -0.10
CA ALA A 38 -0.54 -7.95 -0.08
C ALA A 38 -0.43 -8.84 1.17
N VAL A 39 0.79 -9.16 1.63
CA VAL A 39 1.00 -9.91 2.88
C VAL A 39 0.52 -9.07 4.08
N GLN A 40 0.91 -7.81 4.16
CA GLN A 40 0.50 -6.89 5.24
C GLN A 40 -1.02 -6.74 5.31
N LEU A 41 -1.69 -6.63 4.16
CA LEU A 41 -3.14 -6.56 4.08
C LEU A 41 -3.80 -7.82 4.66
N ARG A 42 -3.34 -9.02 4.27
CA ARG A 42 -3.89 -10.28 4.78
C ARG A 42 -3.68 -10.42 6.29
N LEU A 43 -2.49 -10.06 6.80
CA LEU A 43 -2.19 -10.11 8.23
C LEU A 43 -3.07 -9.13 9.01
N ALA A 44 -3.25 -7.90 8.51
CA ALA A 44 -4.10 -6.91 9.15
C ALA A 44 -5.58 -7.33 9.16
N GLN A 45 -6.06 -7.94 8.07
CA GLN A 45 -7.41 -8.51 7.99
C GLN A 45 -7.62 -9.63 9.03
N HIS A 46 -6.63 -10.53 9.15
CA HIS A 46 -6.70 -11.60 10.13
C HIS A 46 -6.70 -11.05 11.57
N ALA A 47 -5.85 -10.08 11.86
CA ALA A 47 -5.80 -9.40 13.16
C ALA A 47 -7.12 -8.70 13.51
N ASP A 48 -7.76 -8.03 12.55
CA ASP A 48 -9.09 -7.41 12.70
C ASP A 48 -10.14 -8.46 13.12
N SER A 49 -10.19 -9.59 12.41
CA SER A 49 -11.10 -10.70 12.70
C SER A 49 -10.90 -11.28 14.10
N VAL A 50 -9.65 -11.56 14.47
CA VAL A 50 -9.30 -12.08 15.80
C VAL A 50 -9.66 -11.08 16.90
N ALA A 51 -9.38 -9.79 16.70
CA ALA A 51 -9.70 -8.75 17.69
C ALA A 51 -11.22 -8.55 17.84
N GLN A 52 -11.99 -8.67 16.75
CA GLN A 52 -13.45 -8.67 16.79
C GLN A 52 -14.01 -9.85 17.58
N GLN A 53 -13.49 -11.07 17.35
CA GLN A 53 -13.90 -12.24 18.12
C GLN A 53 -13.57 -12.08 19.60
N ARG A 54 -12.36 -11.58 19.92
CA ARG A 54 -11.95 -11.30 21.30
C ARG A 54 -12.90 -10.30 21.98
N TYR A 55 -13.27 -9.23 21.30
CA TYR A 55 -14.24 -8.27 21.83
C TYR A 55 -15.61 -8.90 22.09
N ASN A 56 -16.11 -9.73 21.17
CA ASN A 56 -17.39 -10.41 21.33
C ASN A 56 -17.40 -11.35 22.55
N ILE A 57 -16.31 -12.09 22.77
CA ILE A 57 -16.11 -12.92 23.95
C ILE A 57 -16.07 -12.05 25.21
N ALA A 58 -15.25 -10.99 25.22
CA ALA A 58 -15.12 -10.09 26.37
C ALA A 58 -16.47 -9.46 26.73
N ARG A 59 -17.24 -8.98 25.75
CA ARG A 59 -18.58 -8.43 25.96
C ARG A 59 -19.52 -9.44 26.61
N SER A 60 -19.54 -10.68 26.13
CA SER A 60 -20.38 -11.74 26.69
C SER A 60 -19.97 -12.06 28.13
N THR A 61 -18.67 -12.18 28.39
CA THR A 61 -18.12 -12.45 29.73
C THR A 61 -18.38 -11.30 30.72
N TYR A 62 -18.33 -10.05 30.25
CA TYR A 62 -18.66 -8.86 31.06
C TYR A 62 -20.14 -8.86 31.47
N LEU A 63 -21.05 -9.20 30.54
CA LEU A 63 -22.49 -9.30 30.84
C LEU A 63 -22.80 -10.40 31.87
N LEU A 64 -21.95 -11.44 31.95
CA LEU A 64 -22.02 -12.48 32.98
C LEU A 64 -21.37 -12.06 34.32
N GLY A 65 -20.83 -10.84 34.42
CA GLY A 65 -20.15 -10.33 35.62
C GLY A 65 -18.78 -10.94 35.89
N ARG A 66 -18.17 -11.61 34.91
CA ARG A 66 -16.94 -12.39 35.08
C ARG A 66 -15.64 -11.64 34.75
N ILE A 67 -15.73 -10.47 34.11
CA ILE A 67 -14.61 -9.56 33.87
C ILE A 67 -15.02 -8.12 34.19
N SER A 68 -14.04 -7.25 34.39
CA SER A 68 -14.27 -5.84 34.70
C SER A 68 -14.63 -5.01 33.46
N LEU A 69 -15.15 -3.79 33.69
CA LEU A 69 -15.34 -2.79 32.62
C LEU A 69 -13.99 -2.43 31.96
N THR A 70 -12.90 -2.44 32.73
CA THR A 70 -11.55 -2.16 32.24
C THR A 70 -11.11 -3.22 31.21
N ASP A 71 -11.36 -4.50 31.49
CA ASP A 71 -11.04 -5.60 30.56
C ASP A 71 -11.84 -5.49 29.26
N LEU A 72 -13.13 -5.16 29.36
CA LEU A 72 -13.97 -4.90 28.20
C LEU A 72 -13.47 -3.70 27.38
N SER A 73 -13.06 -2.62 28.05
CA SER A 73 -12.51 -1.42 27.41
C SER A 73 -11.22 -1.74 26.66
N LEU A 74 -10.31 -2.51 27.25
CA LEU A 74 -9.07 -2.96 26.59
C LEU A 74 -9.37 -3.80 25.34
N ALA A 75 -10.33 -4.73 25.41
CA ALA A 75 -10.75 -5.51 24.26
C ALA A 75 -11.37 -4.63 23.15
N SER A 76 -12.16 -3.61 23.52
CA SER A 76 -12.71 -2.64 22.56
C SER A 76 -11.61 -1.83 21.87
N GLN A 77 -10.67 -1.31 22.64
CA GLN A 77 -9.54 -0.53 22.11
C GLN A 77 -8.68 -1.37 21.15
N ALA A 78 -8.41 -2.64 21.50
CA ALA A 78 -7.68 -3.56 20.64
C ALA A 78 -8.42 -3.84 19.32
N LYS A 79 -9.75 -4.06 19.37
CA LYS A 79 -10.60 -4.22 18.18
C LYS A 79 -10.56 -2.98 17.29
N ASP A 80 -10.77 -1.79 17.86
CA ASP A 80 -10.79 -0.54 17.09
C ASP A 80 -9.40 -0.24 16.50
N GLY A 81 -8.33 -0.57 17.23
CA GLY A 81 -6.95 -0.49 16.75
C GLY A 81 -6.69 -1.40 15.56
N ALA A 82 -7.04 -2.69 15.67
CA ALA A 82 -6.90 -3.66 14.58
C ALA A 82 -7.70 -3.24 13.34
N ARG A 83 -8.92 -2.72 13.54
CA ARG A 83 -9.77 -2.22 12.46
C ARG A 83 -9.12 -1.06 11.70
N ARG A 84 -8.58 -0.08 12.42
CA ARG A 84 -7.85 1.05 11.80
C ARG A 84 -6.64 0.57 11.02
N SER A 85 -5.87 -0.37 11.57
CA SER A 85 -4.71 -0.96 10.88
C SER A 85 -5.10 -1.69 9.60
N TYR A 86 -6.22 -2.44 9.60
CA TYR A 86 -6.73 -3.09 8.39
C TYR A 86 -7.13 -2.08 7.30
N ILE A 87 -7.85 -1.02 7.67
CA ILE A 87 -8.23 0.05 6.75
C ILE A 87 -6.99 0.75 6.18
N ALA A 88 -5.98 1.01 7.02
CA ALA A 88 -4.71 1.61 6.57
C ALA A 88 -3.97 0.70 5.58
N ALA A 89 -3.91 -0.61 5.83
CA ALA A 89 -3.29 -1.57 4.92
C ALA A 89 -4.05 -1.66 3.58
N LEU A 90 -5.38 -1.64 3.60
CA LEU A 90 -6.20 -1.56 2.39
C LEU A 90 -5.87 -0.32 1.57
N ARG A 91 -5.84 0.85 2.22
CA ARG A 91 -5.50 2.11 1.56
C ARG A 91 -4.10 2.05 0.95
N ALA A 92 -3.11 1.53 1.67
CA ALA A 92 -1.75 1.40 1.17
C ALA A 92 -1.68 0.52 -0.08
N GLY A 93 -2.37 -0.63 -0.08
CA GLY A 93 -2.48 -1.50 -1.25
C GLY A 93 -3.08 -0.80 -2.47
N TRP A 94 -4.21 -0.09 -2.29
CA TRP A 94 -4.84 0.65 -3.37
C TRP A 94 -3.98 1.78 -3.92
N VAL A 95 -3.34 2.56 -3.04
CA VAL A 95 -2.44 3.66 -3.46
C VAL A 95 -1.29 3.10 -4.29
N ALA A 96 -0.66 2.01 -3.83
CA ALA A 96 0.43 1.39 -4.55
C ALA A 96 -0.01 0.83 -5.91
N TYR A 97 -1.18 0.18 -5.98
CA TYR A 97 -1.75 -0.32 -7.23
C TYR A 97 -1.97 0.80 -8.26
N TYR A 98 -2.64 1.89 -7.86
CA TYR A 98 -2.91 3.01 -8.78
C TYR A 98 -1.66 3.82 -9.12
N ARG A 99 -0.69 3.91 -8.20
CA ARG A 99 0.64 4.49 -8.50
C ARG A 99 1.34 3.69 -9.60
N LEU A 100 1.39 2.36 -9.47
CA LEU A 100 2.02 1.52 -10.48
C LEU A 100 1.32 1.67 -11.84
N ARG A 101 -0.01 1.69 -11.85
CA ARG A 101 -0.83 1.93 -13.04
C ARG A 101 -0.51 3.27 -13.72
N ALA A 102 -0.33 4.34 -12.93
CA ALA A 102 0.02 5.66 -13.43
C ALA A 102 1.46 5.72 -13.98
N LEU A 103 2.41 5.03 -13.33
CA LEU A 103 3.79 4.95 -13.81
C LEU A 103 3.89 4.16 -15.11
N THR A 104 3.20 3.04 -15.23
CA THR A 104 3.29 2.17 -16.41
C THR A 104 2.34 2.59 -17.53
N LEU A 105 1.42 3.51 -17.27
CA LEU A 105 0.29 3.84 -18.14
C LEU A 105 -0.43 2.57 -18.62
N TYR A 106 -0.53 1.56 -17.76
CA TYR A 106 -1.08 0.25 -18.10
C TYR A 106 -2.16 -0.16 -17.13
N ASP A 107 -3.30 -0.57 -17.65
CA ASP A 107 -4.42 -1.14 -16.90
C ASP A 107 -4.20 -2.64 -16.69
N PHE A 108 -3.86 -3.03 -15.48
CA PHE A 108 -3.62 -4.44 -15.12
C PHE A 108 -4.90 -5.27 -15.03
N GLU A 109 -6.08 -4.66 -14.80
CA GLU A 109 -7.36 -5.38 -14.77
C GLU A 109 -7.85 -5.70 -16.18
N LYS A 110 -7.76 -4.72 -17.09
CA LYS A 110 -8.20 -4.88 -18.49
C LYS A 110 -7.08 -5.38 -19.41
N GLN A 111 -5.87 -5.53 -18.90
CA GLN A 111 -4.67 -5.92 -19.63
C GLN A 111 -4.41 -5.06 -20.89
N GLN A 112 -4.63 -3.75 -20.79
CA GLN A 112 -4.48 -2.81 -21.91
C GLN A 112 -3.81 -1.51 -21.48
N PRO A 113 -3.16 -0.75 -22.39
CA PRO A 113 -2.68 0.59 -22.09
C PRO A 113 -3.80 1.53 -21.62
N LEU A 114 -3.48 2.45 -20.71
CA LEU A 114 -4.36 3.52 -20.25
C LEU A 114 -4.50 4.65 -21.27
N ALA A 115 -3.49 4.85 -22.11
CA ALA A 115 -3.58 5.77 -23.22
C ALA A 115 -4.54 5.21 -24.26
N ALA A 116 -5.62 5.95 -24.53
CA ALA A 116 -6.35 5.79 -25.77
C ALA A 116 -5.40 6.10 -26.94
N GLN A 117 -5.57 5.37 -28.05
CA GLN A 117 -4.86 5.59 -29.32
C GLN A 117 -4.91 7.05 -29.75
#